data_AF-A0A7K6QTJ3-F1
#
_entry.id   AF-A0A7K6QTJ3-F1
#
_cell.length_a   1.000
_cell.length_b   1.000
_cell.length_c   1.000
_cell.angle_alpha   90.00
_cell.angle_beta   90.00
_cell.angle_gamma   90.00
#
_symmetry.space_group_name_H-M   'P 1'
#
loop_
_entity.id
_entity.type
_entity.pdbx_description
1 polymer ?
#
loop_
_entity_poly.entity_id
_entity_poly.type
_entity_poly.pdbx_seq_one_letter_code
_entity_poly.pdbx_strand_id
1 'polypeptide(L)'
;GQPGKLMYVMHNSEYPLSCFALFENGPCLVADANFDTLMVKLKGFFQNAKANKIESRGTRYQYCDFLVKLGTVTMGPSARGISVEVEYCPCVMASDCWNLLLEFMQSFMGSQAPALPPVLGSKHDGAYGPGDTMLQYMELFNKIRKQQPVPVAGIR
;
A
#
# COMPACT_ATOMS: atom_id res chain seq x y z
N GLY A 1 -1.64 23.11 7.63
CA GLY A 1 -2.04 22.45 6.36
C GLY A 1 -3.47 22.81 6.03
N GLN A 2 -3.90 22.68 4.78
CA GLN A 2 -5.31 22.81 4.41
C GLN A 2 -6.16 21.86 5.29
N PRO A 3 -7.31 22.30 5.82
CA PRO A 3 -8.18 21.43 6.60
C PRO A 3 -8.65 20.25 5.74
N GLY A 4 -8.44 19.02 6.23
CA GLY A 4 -9.05 17.81 5.66
C GLY A 4 -8.18 16.89 4.79
N LYS A 5 -6.92 17.23 4.46
CA LYS A 5 -6.03 16.30 3.73
C LYS A 5 -5.19 15.45 4.69
N LEU A 6 -5.30 14.13 4.57
CA LEU A 6 -4.47 13.17 5.29
C LEU A 6 -3.14 12.96 4.57
N MET A 7 -2.06 12.85 5.35
CA MET A 7 -0.76 12.40 4.89
C MET A 7 -0.48 11.03 5.51
N TYR A 8 -0.08 10.07 4.69
CA TYR A 8 0.31 8.74 5.13
C TYR A 8 1.83 8.62 5.04
N VAL A 9 2.47 8.34 6.17
CA VAL A 9 3.88 7.95 6.20
C VAL A 9 3.93 6.44 6.21
N MET A 10 4.49 5.85 5.16
CA MET A 10 4.54 4.41 4.93
C MET A 10 5.98 3.92 4.97
N HIS A 11 6.16 2.72 5.53
CA HIS A 11 7.46 2.06 5.66
C HIS A 11 7.39 0.69 4.98
N ASN A 12 8.43 0.33 4.26
CA ASN A 12 8.54 -0.94 3.54
C ASN A 12 9.87 -1.61 3.92
N SER A 13 9.82 -2.90 4.29
CA SER A 13 11.02 -3.66 4.66
C SER A 13 12.02 -3.86 3.51
N GLU A 14 11.58 -3.76 2.25
CA GLU A 14 12.48 -3.75 1.09
C GLU A 14 13.28 -2.44 0.97
N TYR A 15 12.81 -1.36 1.61
CA TYR A 15 13.43 -0.03 1.60
C TYR A 15 13.61 0.49 3.04
N PRO A 16 14.39 -0.19 3.89
CA PRO A 16 14.43 0.06 5.33
C PRO A 16 15.01 1.43 5.72
N LEU A 17 15.74 2.08 4.81
CA LEU A 17 16.32 3.40 5.01
C LEU A 17 15.42 4.54 4.51
N SER A 18 14.29 4.21 3.88
CA SER A 18 13.37 5.16 3.27
C SER A 18 11.98 5.08 3.92
N CYS A 19 11.30 6.21 3.96
CA CYS A 19 9.87 6.29 4.19
C CYS A 19 9.20 6.97 2.99
N PHE A 20 7.93 6.66 2.78
CA PHE A 20 7.14 7.16 1.68
C PHE A 20 6.00 7.99 2.26
N ALA A 21 6.05 9.30 2.05
CA ALA A 21 5.00 10.24 2.44
C ALA A 21 4.03 10.46 1.27
N LEU A 22 2.78 10.07 1.46
CA LEU A 22 1.74 10.07 0.44
C LEU A 22 0.57 10.94 0.87
N PHE A 23 0.04 11.74 -0.05
CA PHE A 23 -1.25 12.40 0.09
C PHE A 23 -2.27 11.74 -0.85
N GLU A 24 -3.54 11.75 -0.47
CA GLU A 24 -4.60 11.34 -1.40
C GLU A 24 -4.54 12.22 -2.67
N ASN A 25 -4.42 11.58 -3.83
CA ASN A 25 -4.26 12.23 -5.15
C ASN A 25 -3.04 13.18 -5.26
N GLY A 26 -2.04 13.04 -4.38
CA GLY A 26 -0.82 13.82 -4.40
C GLY A 26 0.40 13.00 -4.85
N PRO A 27 1.57 13.65 -4.99
CA PRO A 27 2.80 12.94 -5.29
C PRO A 27 3.22 12.03 -4.13
N CYS A 28 3.94 10.96 -4.45
CA CYS A 28 4.70 10.18 -3.48
C CYS A 28 6.04 10.89 -3.21
N LEU A 29 6.26 11.34 -1.98
CA LEU A 29 7.52 11.90 -1.54
C LEU A 29 8.33 10.82 -0.83
N VAL A 30 9.60 10.67 -1.20
CA VAL A 30 10.52 9.72 -0.56
C VAL A 30 11.47 10.51 0.33
N ALA A 31 11.58 10.11 1.59
CA ALA A 31 12.49 10.71 2.56
C ALA A 31 13.22 9.61 3.33
N ASP A 32 14.29 9.95 4.05
CA ASP A 32 14.96 9.01 4.94
C ASP A 32 14.12 8.71 6.20
N ALA A 33 14.56 7.71 6.98
CA ALA A 33 13.87 7.30 8.20
C ALA A 33 13.82 8.38 9.31
N ASN A 34 14.65 9.43 9.26
CA ASN A 34 14.57 10.54 10.21
C ASN A 34 13.37 11.45 9.95
N PHE A 35 12.65 11.28 8.85
CA PHE A 35 11.41 12.00 8.58
C PHE A 35 10.38 11.81 9.70
N ASP A 36 10.30 10.64 10.32
CA ASP A 36 9.41 10.41 11.48
C ASP A 36 9.76 11.35 12.65
N THR A 37 11.05 11.59 12.87
CA THR A 37 11.53 12.53 13.90
C THR A 37 11.20 13.98 13.52
N LEU A 38 11.29 14.33 12.23
CA LEU A 38 10.86 15.63 11.73
C LEU A 38 9.35 15.83 11.95
N MET A 39 8.53 14.82 11.70
CA MET A 39 7.08 14.90 11.90
C MET A 39 6.68 15.18 13.34
N VAL A 40 7.45 14.66 14.31
CA VAL A 40 7.27 14.98 15.73
C VAL A 40 7.54 16.47 16.03
N LYS A 41 8.49 17.10 15.33
CA LYS A 41 8.79 18.53 15.46
C LYS A 41 7.75 19.41 14.75
N LEU A 42 7.06 18.88 13.74
CA LEU A 42 6.04 19.59 12.96
C LEU A 42 4.60 19.44 13.52
N LYS A 43 4.43 19.05 14.78
CA LYS A 43 3.12 18.87 15.45
C LYS A 43 2.20 20.10 15.40
N GLY A 44 2.73 21.31 15.23
CA GLY A 44 1.94 22.52 15.03
C GLY A 44 1.23 22.58 13.68
N PHE A 45 1.71 21.83 12.68
CA PHE A 45 1.17 21.81 11.32
C PHE A 45 0.45 20.51 10.96
N PHE A 46 0.85 19.41 11.59
CA PHE A 46 0.29 18.07 11.38
C PHE A 46 -0.24 17.51 12.69
N GLN A 47 -1.50 17.09 12.66
CA GLN A 47 -2.11 16.35 13.75
C GLN A 47 -2.09 14.87 13.40
N ASN A 48 -1.59 14.03 14.31
CA ASN A 48 -1.68 12.59 14.15
C ASN A 48 -3.14 12.18 14.14
N ALA A 49 -3.59 11.58 13.04
CA ALA A 49 -4.90 10.98 12.99
C ALA A 49 -4.99 9.88 14.06
N LYS A 50 -6.11 9.82 14.80
CA LYS A 50 -6.41 8.70 15.72
C LYS A 50 -6.66 7.36 15.00
N ALA A 51 -6.34 7.29 13.71
CA ALA A 51 -6.50 6.09 12.90
C ALA A 51 -5.54 5.01 13.40
N ASN A 52 -6.07 3.82 13.61
CA ASN A 52 -5.27 2.67 13.97
C ASN A 52 -4.21 2.44 12.89
N LYS A 53 -2.95 2.30 13.32
CA LYS A 53 -1.85 1.86 12.47
C LYS A 53 -2.31 0.58 11.74
N ILE A 54 -2.13 0.59 10.43
CA ILE A 54 -2.39 -0.56 9.57
C ILE A 54 -1.05 -1.03 9.01
N GLU A 55 -0.86 -2.32 8.94
CA GLU A 55 0.36 -2.94 8.43
C GLU A 55 0.00 -4.23 7.72
N SER A 56 0.82 -4.62 6.75
CA SER A 56 0.81 -5.98 6.20
C SER A 56 2.13 -6.64 6.53
N ARG A 57 2.08 -7.83 7.15
CA ARG A 57 3.27 -8.61 7.52
C ARG A 57 3.14 -10.02 6.98
N GLY A 58 4.22 -10.51 6.38
CA GLY A 58 4.14 -11.68 5.53
C GLY A 58 5.46 -12.28 5.10
N THR A 59 5.34 -13.37 4.35
CA THR A 59 6.48 -14.09 3.76
C THR A 59 6.63 -13.69 2.30
N ARG A 60 7.89 -13.57 1.87
CA ARG A 60 8.30 -13.33 0.48
C ARG A 60 8.75 -14.65 -0.15
N TYR A 61 8.14 -15.02 -1.27
CA TYR A 61 8.44 -16.20 -2.06
C TYR A 61 8.99 -15.77 -3.42
N GLN A 62 9.85 -16.61 -3.99
CA GLN A 62 10.32 -16.47 -5.36
C GLN A 62 9.98 -17.74 -6.12
N TYR A 63 9.35 -17.58 -7.28
CA TYR A 63 9.01 -18.65 -8.19
C TYR A 63 9.41 -18.25 -9.60
N CYS A 64 10.48 -18.85 -10.12
CA CYS A 64 11.11 -18.44 -11.37
C CYS A 64 11.38 -16.91 -11.37
N ASP A 65 10.78 -16.21 -12.33
CA ASP A 65 10.88 -14.78 -12.55
C ASP A 65 9.89 -13.94 -11.73
N PHE A 66 9.07 -14.59 -10.90
CA PHE A 66 8.06 -13.93 -10.07
C PHE A 66 8.47 -13.88 -8.61
N LEU A 67 8.14 -12.76 -7.99
CA LEU A 67 8.21 -12.56 -6.55
C LEU A 67 6.77 -12.41 -6.04
N VAL A 68 6.42 -13.22 -5.03
CA VAL A 68 5.09 -13.20 -4.40
C VAL A 68 5.24 -12.91 -2.91
N LYS A 69 4.60 -11.86 -2.41
CA LYS A 69 4.51 -11.59 -0.96
C LYS A 69 3.09 -11.83 -0.48
N LEU A 70 2.96 -12.69 0.53
CA LEU A 70 1.68 -12.99 1.19
C LEU A 70 1.73 -12.44 2.60
N GLY A 71 0.87 -11.46 2.89
CA GLY A 71 0.85 -10.79 4.20
C GLY A 71 -0.52 -10.78 4.85
N THR A 72 -0.55 -10.92 6.18
CA THR A 72 -1.75 -10.63 6.96
C THR A 72 -1.83 -9.13 7.20
N VAL A 73 -2.95 -8.53 6.81
CA VAL A 73 -3.22 -7.11 7.06
C VAL A 73 -3.84 -6.96 8.43
N THR A 74 -3.20 -6.20 9.31
CA THR A 74 -3.68 -5.91 10.68
C THR A 74 -3.93 -4.42 10.84
N MET A 75 -4.97 -4.08 11.59
CA MET A 75 -5.26 -2.70 12.00
C MET A 75 -5.33 -2.66 13.52
N GLY A 76 -4.29 -2.09 14.14
CA GLY A 76 -4.03 -2.31 15.57
C GLY A 76 -3.86 -3.82 15.86
N PRO A 77 -4.50 -4.38 16.90
CA PRO A 77 -4.40 -5.80 17.21
C PRO A 77 -5.28 -6.70 16.34
N SER A 78 -6.14 -6.14 15.48
CA SER A 78 -7.13 -6.93 14.73
C SER A 78 -6.66 -7.27 13.32
N ALA A 79 -6.64 -8.56 12.98
CA ALA A 79 -6.50 -9.02 11.59
C ALA A 79 -7.73 -8.61 10.77
N ARG A 80 -7.50 -8.14 9.54
CA ARG A 80 -8.52 -7.61 8.62
C ARG A 80 -8.57 -8.33 7.29
N GLY A 81 -7.54 -9.08 6.93
CA GLY A 81 -7.51 -9.85 5.69
C GLY A 81 -6.10 -10.26 5.29
N ILE A 82 -5.96 -10.67 4.04
CA ILE A 82 -4.70 -11.09 3.42
C ILE A 82 -4.40 -10.11 2.27
N SER A 83 -3.15 -9.66 2.15
CA SER A 83 -2.64 -8.99 0.96
C SER A 83 -1.78 -9.95 0.16
N VAL A 84 -1.92 -9.87 -1.17
CA VAL A 84 -1.07 -10.57 -2.13
C VAL A 84 -0.40 -9.50 -2.99
N GLU A 85 0.93 -9.51 -3.01
CA GLU A 85 1.74 -8.67 -3.90
C GLU A 85 2.48 -9.59 -4.86
N VAL A 86 2.38 -9.30 -6.17
CA VAL A 86 3.05 -10.05 -7.22
C VAL A 86 3.87 -9.08 -8.05
N GLU A 87 5.13 -9.44 -8.29
CA GLU A 87 6.07 -8.71 -9.14
C GLU A 87 6.66 -9.67 -10.17
N TYR A 88 6.73 -9.22 -11.43
CA TYR A 88 7.46 -9.89 -12.50
C TYR A 88 8.80 -9.18 -12.68
N CYS A 89 9.86 -9.76 -12.10
CA CYS A 89 11.16 -9.11 -11.97
C CYS A 89 11.85 -8.72 -13.29
N PRO A 90 11.67 -9.44 -14.43
CA PRO A 90 12.33 -9.09 -15.69
C PRO A 90 11.82 -7.82 -16.37
N CYS A 91 10.68 -7.24 -15.96
CA CYS A 91 10.12 -6.06 -16.62
C CYS A 91 9.63 -5.02 -15.62
N VAL A 92 10.16 -3.80 -15.73
CA VAL A 92 9.72 -2.64 -14.93
C VAL A 92 8.52 -1.91 -15.54
N MET A 93 8.15 -2.23 -16.79
CA MET A 93 6.96 -1.69 -17.45
C MET A 93 5.76 -2.58 -17.12
N ALA A 94 5.23 -2.41 -15.91
CA ALA A 94 4.17 -3.29 -15.37
C ALA A 94 2.88 -3.29 -16.22
N SER A 95 2.61 -2.23 -16.98
CA SER A 95 1.53 -2.16 -17.97
C SER A 95 1.70 -3.20 -19.07
N ASP A 96 2.91 -3.35 -19.58
CA ASP A 96 3.23 -4.17 -20.75
C ASP A 96 3.16 -5.67 -20.42
N CYS A 97 3.49 -6.03 -19.17
CA CYS A 97 3.42 -7.39 -18.67
C CYS A 97 2.14 -7.69 -17.86
N TRP A 98 1.15 -6.79 -17.84
CA TRP A 98 -0.05 -6.96 -17.01
C TRP A 98 -0.81 -8.26 -17.28
N ASN A 99 -0.98 -8.65 -18.54
CA ASN A 99 -1.69 -9.90 -18.88
C ASN A 99 -0.96 -11.14 -18.35
N LEU A 100 0.38 -11.13 -18.38
CA LEU A 100 1.21 -12.20 -17.80
C LEU A 100 1.08 -12.25 -16.28
N LEU A 101 1.13 -11.08 -15.61
CA LEU A 101 0.90 -10.98 -14.17
C LEU A 101 -0.50 -11.49 -13.79
N LEU A 102 -1.52 -11.13 -14.57
CA LEU A 102 -2.90 -11.54 -14.35
C LEU A 102 -3.08 -13.04 -14.49
N GLU A 103 -2.55 -13.65 -15.55
CA GLU A 103 -2.59 -15.10 -15.75
C GLU A 103 -1.91 -15.85 -14.60
N PHE A 104 -0.71 -15.39 -14.19
CA PHE A 104 -0.01 -15.95 -13.05
C PHE A 104 -0.82 -15.83 -11.75
N MET A 105 -1.43 -14.68 -11.47
CA MET A 105 -2.31 -14.51 -10.30
C MET A 105 -3.54 -15.42 -10.37
N GLN A 106 -4.15 -15.57 -11.54
CA GLN A 106 -5.32 -16.43 -11.73
C GLN A 106 -5.03 -17.91 -11.45
N SER A 107 -3.80 -18.37 -11.65
CA SER A 107 -3.43 -19.77 -11.41
C SER A 107 -3.56 -20.19 -9.94
N PHE A 108 -3.49 -19.25 -8.99
CA PHE A 108 -3.60 -19.54 -7.56
C PHE A 108 -4.69 -18.72 -6.82
N MET A 109 -5.16 -17.61 -7.39
CA MET A 109 -6.26 -16.80 -6.84
C MET A 109 -7.62 -17.08 -7.51
N GLY A 110 -7.63 -17.80 -8.64
CA GLY A 110 -8.85 -18.04 -9.41
C GLY A 110 -9.56 -16.75 -9.79
N SER A 111 -10.86 -16.67 -9.50
CA SER A 111 -11.70 -15.50 -9.80
C SER A 111 -11.44 -14.28 -8.90
N GLN A 112 -10.58 -14.40 -7.88
CA GLN A 112 -10.24 -13.30 -6.97
C GLN A 112 -9.04 -12.46 -7.45
N ALA A 113 -8.47 -12.78 -8.62
CA ALA A 113 -7.41 -11.97 -9.20
C ALA A 113 -7.89 -10.52 -9.46
N PRO A 114 -7.06 -9.50 -9.20
CA PRO A 114 -7.47 -8.10 -9.29
C PRO A 114 -7.66 -7.64 -10.75
N ALA A 115 -8.48 -6.61 -10.93
CA ALA A 115 -8.50 -5.83 -12.18
C ALA A 115 -7.23 -4.96 -12.31
N LEU A 116 -7.02 -4.36 -13.48
CA LEU A 116 -5.88 -3.47 -13.74
C LEU A 116 -5.78 -2.35 -12.68
N PRO A 117 -4.66 -2.26 -11.93
CA PRO A 117 -4.48 -1.23 -10.91
C PRO A 117 -4.51 0.18 -11.51
N PRO A 118 -5.16 1.17 -10.85
CA PRO A 118 -5.24 2.55 -11.34
C PRO A 118 -3.87 3.21 -11.60
N VAL A 119 -2.85 2.82 -10.83
CA VAL A 119 -1.47 3.32 -10.98
C VAL A 119 -0.84 2.91 -12.31
N LEU A 120 -1.27 1.80 -12.92
CA LEU A 120 -0.81 1.37 -14.24
C LEU A 120 -1.56 2.11 -15.36
N GLY A 121 -2.85 2.40 -15.18
CA GLY A 121 -3.65 3.11 -16.18
C GLY A 121 -3.33 4.61 -16.32
N SER A 122 -2.77 5.23 -15.28
CA SER A 122 -2.40 6.66 -15.28
C SER A 122 -0.99 6.93 -15.82
N LYS A 123 -0.16 5.90 -15.94
CA LYS A 123 1.23 5.95 -16.42
C LYS A 123 1.36 5.15 -17.71
N HIS A 124 0.92 5.72 -18.83
CA HIS A 124 0.99 5.03 -20.13
C HIS A 124 2.43 4.63 -20.56
N ASP A 125 3.48 5.35 -20.08
CA ASP A 125 4.88 5.10 -20.43
C ASP A 125 5.83 5.16 -19.22
N GLY A 126 5.32 4.94 -18.00
CA GLY A 126 6.12 5.10 -16.77
C GLY A 126 6.68 3.78 -16.25
N ALA A 127 7.99 3.73 -15.99
CA ALA A 127 8.59 2.65 -15.22
C ALA A 127 7.90 2.54 -13.84
N TYR A 128 7.50 1.32 -13.48
CA TYR A 128 6.93 1.00 -12.19
C TYR A 128 8.03 1.06 -11.13
N GLY A 129 7.75 1.74 -10.02
CA GLY A 129 8.71 1.90 -8.93
C GLY A 129 8.10 1.74 -7.54
N PRO A 130 8.93 1.88 -6.50
CA PRO A 130 8.50 1.63 -5.11
C PRO A 130 7.34 2.53 -4.65
N GLY A 131 7.29 3.77 -5.15
CA GLY A 131 6.18 4.69 -4.89
C GLY A 131 4.84 4.17 -5.41
N ASP A 132 4.84 3.44 -6.53
CA ASP A 132 3.63 2.83 -7.10
C ASP A 132 3.12 1.69 -6.23
N THR A 133 4.03 0.88 -5.68
CA THR A 133 3.68 -0.13 -4.68
C THR A 133 3.06 0.51 -3.45
N MET A 134 3.66 1.59 -2.94
CA MET A 134 3.12 2.29 -1.75
C MET A 134 1.75 2.92 -2.02
N LEU A 135 1.51 3.45 -3.23
CA LEU A 135 0.19 3.90 -3.65
C LEU A 135 -0.84 2.76 -3.63
N GLN A 136 -0.51 1.59 -4.17
CA GLN A 136 -1.40 0.42 -4.12
C GLN A 136 -1.71 -0.04 -2.69
N TYR A 137 -0.72 -0.05 -1.80
CA TYR A 137 -0.96 -0.36 -0.38
C TYR A 137 -1.81 0.72 0.31
N MET A 138 -1.59 2.00 0.01
CA MET A 138 -2.42 3.09 0.55
C MET A 138 -3.88 2.90 0.15
N GLU A 139 -4.15 2.56 -1.12
CA GLU A 139 -5.51 2.26 -1.60
C GLU A 139 -6.12 1.04 -0.89
N LEU A 140 -5.38 -0.06 -0.80
CA LEU A 140 -5.79 -1.28 -0.08
C LEU A 140 -6.14 -0.95 1.37
N PHE A 141 -5.28 -0.23 2.06
CA PHE A 141 -5.46 0.16 3.46
C PHE A 141 -6.64 1.11 3.64
N ASN A 142 -6.85 2.04 2.72
CA ASN A 142 -8.03 2.91 2.74
C ASN A 142 -9.33 2.15 2.51
N LYS A 143 -9.35 1.13 1.65
CA LYS A 143 -10.51 0.22 1.51
C LYS A 143 -10.81 -0.50 2.82
N ILE A 144 -9.79 -1.03 3.50
CA ILE A 144 -9.94 -1.72 4.79
C ILE A 144 -10.46 -0.78 5.89
N ARG A 145 -9.97 0.46 5.95
CA ARG A 145 -10.49 1.48 6.90
C ARG A 145 -11.97 1.77 6.68
N LYS A 146 -12.42 1.82 5.42
CA LYS A 146 -13.84 2.05 5.06
C LYS A 146 -14.74 0.86 5.38
N GLN A 147 -14.20 -0.36 5.43
CA GLN A 147 -14.94 -1.57 5.79
C GLN A 147 -15.17 -1.72 7.30
N GLN A 148 -14.59 -0.85 8.13
CA GLN A 148 -14.80 -0.90 9.57
C GLN A 148 -16.28 -0.63 9.88
N PRO A 149 -17.01 -1.55 10.55
CA PRO A 149 -18.35 -1.25 11.02
C PRO A 149 -18.28 -0.06 11.98
N VAL A 150 -19.15 0.94 11.78
CA VAL A 150 -19.40 1.95 12.82
C VAL A 150 -19.80 1.17 14.07
N PRO A 151 -19.18 1.38 15.24
CA PRO A 151 -19.67 0.80 16.47
C PRO A 151 -21.12 1.27 16.61
N VAL A 152 -22.09 0.35 16.57
CA VAL A 152 -23.47 0.67 16.92
C VAL A 152 -23.43 1.03 18.40
N ALA A 153 -23.32 2.33 18.68
CA ALA A 153 -23.40 2.85 20.01
C ALA A 153 -24.83 2.64 20.51
N GLY A 154 -25.00 1.68 21.40
CA GLY A 154 -26.16 1.57 22.28
C GLY A 154 -27.33 0.76 21.73
N ILE A 155 -27.49 -0.46 22.25
CA ILE A 155 -28.79 -0.89 22.75
C ILE A 155 -28.54 -1.24 24.22
N ARG A 156 -29.17 -0.46 25.10
CA ARG A 156 -29.38 -0.80 26.52
C ARG A 156 -30.52 -1.79 26.61
#